data_AF-A0A240ABR1-F1
#
_entry.id   AF-A0A240ABR1-F1
#
_cell.length_a   1.000
_cell.length_b   1.000
_cell.length_c   1.000
_cell.angle_alpha   90.00
_cell.angle_beta   90.00
_cell.angle_gamma   90.00
#
_symmetry.space_group_name_H-M   'P 1'
#
loop_
_entity.id
_entity.type
_entity.pdbx_description
1 polymer ?
#
loop_
_entity_poly.entity_id
_entity_poly.type
_entity_poly.pdbx_seq_one_letter_code
_entity_poly.pdbx_strand_id
1 'polypeptide(L)'
;MSKRTTSFALAVTTAALALVGCGDSSSDTIPGTSPAIAAAVCDGDAGCESDMRTLSHKLDSSDDADGNGLIDQEELNAALDRLDREEKEAEEAAASSAAAASSSAAAERSSEAAAKKREAEASSRRAAEREAADREQAEREAAQREQAAREQAAAEQAAAEQAAAEQAAAEQAAAEQQQQQQQAGPQMEYATMGPYGSLFTCEQARDSWPVQSSPCYTGSDGNAYFEGMRQAMR
;
A
#
# COMPACT_ATOMS: atom_id res chain seq x y z
N MET A 1 34.49 -15.16 54.84
CA MET A 1 35.75 -15.92 54.78
C MET A 1 36.89 -14.93 54.63
N SER A 2 37.88 -15.03 55.53
CA SER A 2 39.22 -14.41 55.56
C SER A 2 39.32 -12.91 55.22
N LYS A 3 39.35 -11.93 56.14
CA LYS A 3 40.16 -11.69 57.38
C LYS A 3 41.68 -11.70 57.18
N ARG A 4 42.29 -10.51 57.37
CA ARG A 4 43.54 -10.12 58.11
C ARG A 4 44.19 -8.95 57.35
N THR A 5 44.16 -7.68 57.77
CA THR A 5 44.58 -7.05 59.03
C THR A 5 45.74 -7.75 59.72
N THR A 6 46.96 -7.21 59.58
CA THR A 6 47.89 -7.05 60.72
C THR A 6 49.02 -6.08 60.38
N SER A 7 48.97 -4.89 60.99
CA SER A 7 50.17 -4.14 61.39
C SER A 7 50.95 -4.97 62.40
N PHE A 8 52.28 -5.03 62.29
CA PHE A 8 53.15 -5.31 63.43
C PHE A 8 54.46 -4.54 63.30
N ALA A 9 54.67 -3.64 64.26
CA ALA A 9 55.96 -3.11 64.62
C ALA A 9 56.81 -4.20 65.28
N LEU A 10 58.13 -4.24 65.03
CA LEU A 10 59.16 -4.24 66.06
C LEU A 10 60.60 -4.36 65.49
N ALA A 11 61.52 -3.77 66.25
CA ALA A 11 62.90 -4.21 66.49
C ALA A 11 64.00 -3.78 65.52
N VAL A 12 64.52 -2.58 65.81
CA VAL A 12 65.94 -2.25 65.93
C VAL A 12 66.86 -3.48 66.01
N THR A 13 67.79 -3.59 65.08
CA THR A 13 69.10 -4.22 65.30
C THR A 13 70.16 -3.41 64.57
N THR A 14 70.89 -2.62 65.35
CA THR A 14 72.15 -1.98 64.94
C THR A 14 73.20 -3.06 64.74
N ALA A 15 73.59 -3.29 63.49
CA ALA A 15 74.83 -3.99 63.15
C ALA A 15 75.74 -3.01 62.42
N ALA A 16 76.59 -2.33 63.18
CA ALA A 16 77.76 -1.66 62.63
C ALA A 16 78.74 -2.75 62.20
N LEU A 17 78.90 -2.92 60.88
CA LEU A 17 80.06 -3.57 60.30
C LEU A 17 80.69 -2.57 59.34
N ALA A 18 81.74 -1.96 59.86
CA ALA A 18 82.64 -1.10 59.14
C ALA A 18 83.50 -1.92 58.17
N LEU A 19 83.96 -1.21 57.14
CA LEU A 19 85.12 -1.47 56.30
C LEU A 19 84.93 -2.60 55.28
N VAL A 20 84.84 -2.19 54.01
CA VAL A 20 85.98 -2.26 53.09
C VAL A 20 85.69 -1.31 51.94
N GLY A 21 86.51 -0.28 51.81
CA GLY A 21 86.67 0.43 50.55
C GLY A 21 87.39 -0.50 49.59
N CYS A 22 86.67 -0.95 48.57
CA CYS A 22 87.18 -1.12 47.21
C CYS A 22 86.42 -0.04 46.43
N GLY A 23 87.04 0.99 45.85
CA GLY A 23 88.19 0.82 44.98
C GLY A 23 87.68 0.35 43.62
N ASP A 24 87.11 1.31 42.89
CA ASP A 24 87.39 1.54 41.48
C ASP A 24 87.04 0.42 40.49
N SER A 25 85.81 0.49 40.00
CA SER A 25 85.47 0.32 38.58
C SER A 25 84.10 0.96 38.44
N SER A 26 84.05 2.29 38.56
CA SER A 26 82.90 3.05 38.08
C SER A 26 82.75 2.62 36.63
N SER A 27 81.79 1.74 36.35
CA SER A 27 81.43 1.50 34.96
C SER A 27 81.00 2.86 34.46
N ASP A 28 81.78 3.43 33.53
CA ASP A 28 81.49 4.74 32.90
C ASP A 28 80.14 4.72 32.16
N THR A 29 79.43 3.60 32.22
CA THR A 29 78.16 3.29 31.57
C THR A 29 77.14 2.71 32.53
N ILE A 30 75.86 3.04 32.34
CA ILE A 30 74.73 2.49 33.12
C ILE A 30 74.53 1.00 32.74
N PRO A 31 74.61 0.05 33.70
CA PRO A 31 74.55 -1.37 33.38
C PRO A 31 73.14 -1.79 32.90
N GLY A 32 73.11 -2.64 31.87
CA GLY A 32 71.87 -3.17 31.28
C GLY A 32 71.23 -2.28 30.22
N THR A 33 71.93 -1.24 29.76
CA THR A 33 71.53 -0.41 28.61
C THR A 33 72.22 -0.92 27.34
N SER A 34 71.54 -0.88 26.21
CA SER A 34 72.04 -1.17 24.87
C SER A 34 71.24 -0.32 23.89
N PRO A 35 71.83 0.74 23.29
CA PRO A 35 73.24 1.19 23.36
C PRO A 35 73.71 1.63 24.77
N ALA A 36 75.03 1.70 24.98
CA ALA A 36 75.61 2.03 26.29
C ALA A 36 75.47 3.53 26.59
N ILE A 37 74.89 3.87 27.75
CA ILE A 37 74.65 5.27 28.16
C ILE A 37 75.66 5.67 29.24
N ALA A 38 76.26 6.86 29.13
CA ALA A 38 77.24 7.34 30.10
C ALA A 38 76.63 7.46 31.52
N ALA A 39 77.30 6.92 32.54
CA ALA A 39 76.85 6.97 33.93
C ALA A 39 76.76 8.41 34.49
N ALA A 40 77.54 9.33 33.91
CA ALA A 40 77.53 10.75 34.23
C ALA A 40 76.19 11.45 33.93
N VAL A 41 75.35 10.87 33.07
CA VAL A 41 74.01 11.40 32.74
C VAL A 41 73.07 11.38 33.95
N CYS A 42 73.22 10.40 34.83
CA CYS A 42 72.33 10.22 35.98
C CYS A 42 72.96 10.61 37.33
N ASP A 43 74.24 10.99 37.37
CA ASP A 43 74.98 11.35 38.59
C ASP A 43 74.80 10.34 39.77
N GLY A 44 74.55 9.06 39.46
CA GLY A 44 74.32 7.99 40.44
C GLY A 44 72.91 7.91 41.05
N ASP A 45 71.91 8.60 40.49
CA ASP A 45 70.51 8.45 40.89
C ASP A 45 69.89 7.16 40.34
N ALA A 46 69.50 6.26 41.25
CA ALA A 46 68.94 4.96 40.90
C ALA A 46 67.58 5.03 40.19
N GLY A 47 66.82 6.13 40.36
CA GLY A 47 65.57 6.37 39.64
C GLY A 47 65.85 6.69 38.18
N CYS A 48 66.75 7.64 37.93
CA CYS A 48 67.24 7.98 36.60
C CYS A 48 67.83 6.75 35.88
N GLU A 49 68.65 5.93 36.54
CA GLU A 49 69.21 4.71 35.93
C GLU A 49 68.12 3.71 35.51
N SER A 50 67.01 3.61 36.27
CA SER A 50 65.88 2.75 35.90
C SER A 50 65.10 3.30 34.70
N ASP A 51 64.93 4.61 34.63
CA ASP A 51 64.27 5.29 33.51
C ASP A 51 65.10 5.16 32.23
N MET A 52 66.43 5.31 32.32
CA MET A 52 67.36 5.11 31.21
C MET A 52 67.39 3.67 30.70
N ARG A 53 67.22 2.67 31.56
CA ARG A 53 67.04 1.26 31.12
C ARG A 53 65.74 1.07 30.34
N THR A 54 64.67 1.78 30.69
CA THR A 54 63.39 1.70 29.97
C THR A 54 63.47 2.42 28.63
N LEU A 55 64.14 3.57 28.59
CA LEU A 55 64.39 4.36 27.38
C LEU A 55 65.40 3.69 26.45
N SER A 56 66.34 2.90 26.98
CA SER A 56 67.37 2.19 26.21
C SER A 56 66.77 1.33 25.10
N HIS A 57 65.56 0.79 25.25
CA HIS A 57 64.90 0.00 24.19
C HIS A 57 64.34 0.85 23.05
N LYS A 58 64.21 2.16 23.24
CA LYS A 58 63.80 3.14 22.22
C LYS A 58 65.00 3.86 21.57
N LEU A 59 66.19 3.74 22.15
CA LEU A 59 67.44 4.29 21.61
C LEU A 59 68.10 3.27 20.67
N ASP A 60 68.76 3.77 19.63
CA ASP A 60 69.48 2.95 18.64
C ASP A 60 70.95 3.37 18.55
N SER A 61 71.80 2.55 17.92
CA SER A 61 73.21 2.92 17.66
C SER A 61 73.34 4.17 16.77
N SER A 62 72.26 4.57 16.09
CA SER A 62 72.20 5.81 15.29
C SER A 62 72.11 7.09 16.14
N ASP A 63 71.90 6.98 17.46
CA ASP A 63 71.84 8.10 18.41
C ASP A 63 73.20 8.57 18.91
N ASP A 64 74.21 7.70 18.79
CA ASP A 64 75.63 8.01 19.01
C ASP A 64 76.16 8.75 17.78
N ALA A 65 76.11 10.08 17.84
CA ALA A 65 76.37 10.98 16.73
C ALA A 65 77.87 11.11 16.42
N ASP A 66 78.72 10.99 17.44
CA ASP A 66 80.18 11.03 17.28
C ASP A 66 80.81 9.63 17.06
N GLY A 67 80.05 8.56 17.26
CA GLY A 67 80.42 7.17 17.02
C GLY A 67 81.40 6.62 18.04
N ASN A 68 81.43 7.19 19.26
CA ASN A 68 82.36 6.81 20.32
C ASN A 68 81.89 5.55 21.10
N GLY A 69 80.68 5.05 20.83
CA GLY A 69 80.07 3.88 21.44
C GLY A 69 79.31 4.15 22.74
N LEU A 70 79.22 5.41 23.19
CA LEU A 70 78.58 5.87 24.42
C LEU A 70 77.64 7.04 24.13
N ILE A 71 76.37 6.90 24.52
CA ILE A 71 75.42 8.03 24.43
C ILE A 71 75.67 8.99 25.60
N ASP A 72 76.01 10.23 25.26
CA ASP A 72 76.16 11.33 26.21
C ASP A 72 74.85 12.10 26.45
N GLN A 73 74.91 13.15 27.28
CA GLN A 73 73.73 13.94 27.64
C GLN A 73 73.17 14.76 26.47
N GLU A 74 74.01 15.23 25.55
CA GLU A 74 73.60 16.04 24.39
C GLU A 74 72.90 15.14 23.36
N GLU A 75 73.48 13.97 23.10
CA GLU A 75 72.95 12.92 22.23
C GLU A 75 71.63 12.34 22.77
N LEU A 76 71.56 12.09 24.08
CA LEU A 76 70.34 11.62 24.72
C LEU A 76 69.20 12.64 24.61
N ASN A 77 69.48 13.94 24.79
CA ASN A 77 68.46 14.98 24.62
C ASN A 77 67.98 15.07 23.17
N ALA A 78 68.88 14.93 22.19
CA ALA A 78 68.52 14.89 20.78
C ALA A 78 67.66 13.65 20.43
N ALA A 79 67.96 12.49 21.03
CA ALA A 79 67.17 11.28 20.86
C ALA A 79 65.78 11.40 21.48
N LEU A 80 65.67 12.00 22.68
CA LEU A 80 64.39 12.29 23.33
C LEU A 80 63.54 13.26 22.51
N ASP A 81 64.13 14.33 21.98
CA ASP A 81 63.43 15.29 21.09
C ASP A 81 62.90 14.61 19.81
N ARG A 82 63.63 13.61 19.27
CA ARG A 82 63.15 12.80 18.14
C ARG A 82 61.96 11.93 18.56
N LEU A 83 62.08 11.19 19.66
CA LEU A 83 61.01 10.31 20.14
C LEU A 83 59.73 11.10 20.47
N ASP A 84 59.86 12.26 21.12
CA ASP A 84 58.72 13.16 21.39
C ASP A 84 58.08 13.68 20.10
N ARG A 85 58.88 13.94 19.05
CA ARG A 85 58.36 14.33 17.74
C ARG A 85 57.65 13.18 17.05
N GLU A 86 58.22 11.98 17.08
CA GLU A 86 57.61 10.77 16.51
C GLU A 86 56.30 10.40 17.22
N GLU A 87 56.23 10.52 18.54
CA GLU A 87 55.00 10.29 19.32
C GLU A 87 53.93 11.34 18.99
N LYS A 88 54.30 12.62 18.84
CA LYS A 88 53.39 13.68 18.39
C LYS A 88 52.90 13.47 16.96
N GLU A 89 53.80 13.15 16.04
CA GLU A 89 53.45 12.85 14.64
C GLU A 89 52.57 11.60 14.53
N ALA A 90 52.82 10.58 15.36
CA ALA A 90 51.99 9.39 15.45
C ALA A 90 50.60 9.68 16.05
N GLU A 91 50.51 10.52 17.07
CA GLU A 91 49.24 10.96 17.66
C GLU A 91 48.43 11.79 16.67
N GLU A 92 49.07 12.74 15.96
CA GLU A 92 48.43 13.54 14.92
C GLU A 92 47.97 12.67 13.72
N ALA A 93 48.77 11.69 13.32
CA ALA A 93 48.40 10.72 12.30
C ALA A 93 47.23 9.81 12.75
N ALA A 94 47.22 9.40 14.02
CA ALA A 94 46.12 8.63 14.61
C ALA A 94 44.84 9.48 14.72
N ALA A 95 44.95 10.74 15.12
CA ALA A 95 43.82 11.68 15.20
C ALA A 95 43.26 11.98 13.81
N SER A 96 44.12 12.20 12.82
CA SER A 96 43.74 12.43 11.42
C SER A 96 43.03 11.21 10.82
N SER A 97 43.56 10.01 11.06
CA SER A 97 42.94 8.77 10.58
C SER A 97 41.60 8.49 11.26
N ALA A 98 41.47 8.75 12.57
CA ALA A 98 40.21 8.65 13.30
C ALA A 98 39.16 9.67 12.81
N ALA A 99 39.58 10.90 12.50
CA ALA A 99 38.71 11.93 11.94
C ALA A 99 38.24 11.55 10.52
N ALA A 100 39.13 11.02 9.68
CA ALA A 100 38.78 10.53 8.35
C ALA A 100 37.79 9.35 8.42
N ALA A 101 38.04 8.38 9.30
CA ALA A 101 37.14 7.24 9.51
C ALA A 101 35.76 7.67 10.05
N SER A 102 35.73 8.64 10.95
CA SER A 102 34.48 9.22 11.46
C SER A 102 33.71 9.96 10.36
N SER A 103 34.41 10.70 9.50
CA SER A 103 33.81 11.42 8.38
C SER A 103 33.23 10.46 7.34
N SER A 104 33.94 9.37 7.00
CA SER A 104 33.41 8.35 6.10
C SER A 104 32.20 7.64 6.70
N ALA A 105 32.24 7.30 7.99
CA ALA A 105 31.10 6.68 8.65
C ALA A 105 29.87 7.61 8.71
N ALA A 106 30.08 8.91 8.89
CA ALA A 106 29.00 9.91 8.84
C ALA A 106 28.43 10.07 7.43
N ALA A 107 29.29 10.04 6.40
CA ALA A 107 28.88 10.10 4.99
C ALA A 107 28.04 8.87 4.59
N GLU A 108 28.47 7.66 4.97
CA GLU A 108 27.73 6.41 4.73
C GLU A 108 26.37 6.41 5.44
N ARG A 109 26.31 6.84 6.71
CA ARG A 109 25.03 6.96 7.43
C ARG A 109 24.09 7.98 6.78
N SER A 110 24.65 9.07 6.26
CA SER A 110 23.87 10.11 5.58
C SER A 110 23.34 9.64 4.23
N SER A 111 24.14 8.90 3.46
CA SER A 111 23.72 8.33 2.18
C SER A 111 22.64 7.26 2.38
N GLU A 112 22.79 6.40 3.39
CA GLU A 112 21.82 5.36 3.71
C GLU A 112 20.48 5.94 4.22
N ALA A 113 20.53 6.99 5.04
CA ALA A 113 19.33 7.71 5.47
C ALA A 113 18.61 8.40 4.29
N ALA A 114 19.36 9.00 3.36
CA ALA A 114 18.80 9.59 2.16
C ALA A 114 18.17 8.54 1.23
N ALA A 115 18.78 7.36 1.10
CA ALA A 115 18.24 6.23 0.34
C ALA A 115 16.91 5.75 0.94
N LYS A 116 16.87 5.48 2.25
CA LYS A 116 15.64 5.04 2.96
C LYS A 116 14.52 6.07 2.82
N LYS A 117 14.82 7.36 2.89
CA LYS A 117 13.83 8.42 2.68
C LYS A 117 13.25 8.37 1.27
N ARG A 118 14.09 8.24 0.24
CA ARG A 118 13.64 8.15 -1.15
C ARG A 118 12.80 6.91 -1.40
N GLU A 119 13.15 5.77 -0.79
CA GLU A 119 12.35 4.55 -0.87
C GLU A 119 10.98 4.70 -0.21
N ALA A 120 10.90 5.34 0.95
CA ALA A 120 9.64 5.63 1.63
C ALA A 120 8.76 6.60 0.82
N GLU A 121 9.35 7.63 0.21
CA GLU A 121 8.62 8.55 -0.67
C GLU A 121 8.14 7.84 -1.94
N ALA A 122 8.96 6.96 -2.52
CA ALA A 122 8.58 6.17 -3.70
C ALA A 122 7.47 5.16 -3.37
N SER A 123 7.51 4.50 -2.21
CA SER A 123 6.46 3.57 -1.79
C SER A 123 5.15 4.29 -1.51
N SER A 124 5.20 5.46 -0.86
CA SER A 124 4.04 6.32 -0.62
C SER A 124 3.40 6.79 -1.93
N ARG A 125 4.20 7.22 -2.92
CA ARG A 125 3.70 7.60 -4.25
C ARG A 125 3.01 6.44 -4.95
N ARG A 126 3.62 5.25 -4.95
CA ARG A 126 3.03 4.05 -5.54
C ARG A 126 1.72 3.64 -4.86
N ALA A 127 1.62 3.84 -3.54
CA ALA A 127 0.37 3.60 -2.82
C ALA A 127 -0.73 4.60 -3.24
N ALA A 128 -0.39 5.88 -3.31
CA ALA A 128 -1.32 6.92 -3.77
C ALA A 128 -1.77 6.71 -5.24
N GLU A 129 -0.85 6.28 -6.13
CA GLU A 129 -1.18 5.96 -7.52
C GLU A 129 -2.13 4.76 -7.63
N ARG A 130 -1.96 3.73 -6.79
CA ARG A 130 -2.87 2.59 -6.73
C ARG A 130 -4.25 3.01 -6.25
N GLU A 131 -4.32 3.78 -5.17
CA GLU A 131 -5.60 4.29 -4.64
C GLU A 131 -6.33 5.16 -5.68
N ALA A 132 -5.59 6.01 -6.40
CA ALA A 132 -6.16 6.80 -7.49
C ALA A 132 -6.70 5.92 -8.63
N ALA A 133 -5.95 4.88 -9.02
CA ALA A 133 -6.38 3.93 -10.06
C ALA A 133 -7.61 3.11 -9.63
N ASP A 134 -7.65 2.64 -8.38
CA ASP A 134 -8.79 1.91 -7.82
C ASP A 134 -10.05 2.79 -7.79
N ARG A 135 -9.89 4.08 -7.44
CA ARG A 135 -10.99 5.05 -7.46
C ARG A 135 -11.52 5.28 -8.87
N GLU A 136 -10.64 5.47 -9.85
CA GLU A 136 -11.04 5.64 -11.24
C GLU A 136 -11.76 4.39 -11.77
N GLN A 137 -11.29 3.20 -11.41
CA GLN A 137 -11.95 1.96 -11.78
C GLN A 137 -13.34 1.85 -11.15
N ALA A 138 -13.49 2.19 -9.87
CA ALA A 138 -14.77 2.19 -9.18
C ALA A 138 -15.77 3.18 -9.82
N GLU A 139 -15.30 4.38 -10.21
CA GLU A 139 -16.11 5.38 -10.90
C GLU A 139 -16.55 4.89 -12.29
N ARG A 140 -15.65 4.24 -13.05
CA ARG A 140 -15.98 3.64 -14.35
C ARG A 140 -16.99 2.51 -14.21
N GLU A 141 -16.87 1.67 -13.18
CA GLU A 141 -17.83 0.59 -12.93
C GLU A 141 -19.19 1.15 -12.50
N ALA A 142 -19.21 2.17 -11.65
CA ALA A 142 -20.44 2.84 -11.25
C ALA A 142 -21.16 3.47 -12.46
N ALA A 143 -20.42 4.17 -13.33
CA ALA A 143 -20.98 4.74 -14.55
C ALA A 143 -21.54 3.67 -15.50
N GLN A 144 -20.85 2.53 -15.67
CA GLN A 144 -21.36 1.41 -16.46
C GLN A 144 -22.63 0.80 -15.87
N ARG A 145 -22.70 0.63 -14.54
CA ARG A 145 -23.90 0.14 -13.86
C ARG A 145 -25.07 1.11 -14.03
N GLU A 146 -24.82 2.42 -13.95
CA GLU A 146 -25.86 3.42 -14.18
C GLU A 146 -26.35 3.38 -15.63
N GLN A 147 -25.45 3.27 -16.61
CA GLN A 147 -25.83 3.15 -18.00
C GLN A 147 -26.67 1.88 -18.25
N ALA A 148 -26.23 0.74 -17.73
CA ALA A 148 -26.98 -0.51 -17.85
C ALA A 148 -28.37 -0.42 -17.18
N ALA A 149 -28.47 0.24 -16.02
CA ALA A 149 -29.76 0.47 -15.36
C ALA A 149 -30.68 1.38 -16.18
N ARG A 150 -30.14 2.43 -16.81
CA ARG A 150 -30.90 3.31 -17.71
C ARG A 150 -31.37 2.57 -18.96
N GLU A 151 -30.53 1.73 -19.55
CA GLU A 151 -30.90 0.91 -20.71
C GLU A 151 -31.99 -0.11 -20.36
N GLN A 152 -31.89 -0.77 -19.20
CA GLN A 152 -32.94 -1.66 -18.71
C GLN A 152 -34.25 -0.93 -18.48
N ALA A 153 -34.22 0.24 -17.81
CA ALA A 153 -35.41 1.04 -17.58
C ALA A 153 -36.06 1.49 -18.91
N ALA A 154 -35.25 1.89 -19.90
CA ALA A 154 -35.74 2.26 -21.23
C ALA A 154 -36.35 1.07 -21.97
N ALA A 155 -35.72 -0.11 -21.89
CA ALA A 155 -36.25 -1.34 -22.49
C ALA A 155 -37.57 -1.78 -21.84
N GLU A 156 -37.68 -1.66 -20.51
CA GLU A 156 -38.89 -2.00 -19.77
C GLU A 156 -40.05 -1.03 -20.09
N GLN A 157 -39.75 0.27 -20.22
CA GLN A 157 -40.73 1.25 -20.69
C GLN A 157 -41.20 0.95 -22.12
N ALA A 158 -40.27 0.65 -23.04
CA ALA A 158 -40.63 0.29 -24.40
C ALA A 158 -41.49 -0.98 -24.47
N ALA A 159 -41.18 -1.99 -23.65
CA ALA A 159 -41.97 -3.21 -23.55
C ALA A 159 -43.37 -2.95 -22.96
N ALA A 160 -43.48 -2.10 -21.94
CA ALA A 160 -44.76 -1.71 -21.35
C ALA A 160 -45.62 -0.93 -22.35
N GLU A 161 -45.02 -0.03 -23.15
CA GLU A 161 -45.72 0.74 -24.18
C GLU A 161 -46.22 -0.16 -25.32
N GLN A 162 -45.42 -1.13 -25.75
CA GLN A 162 -45.85 -2.16 -26.72
C GLN A 162 -47.00 -3.00 -26.18
N ALA A 163 -46.92 -3.47 -24.94
CA ALA A 163 -47.99 -4.23 -24.32
C ALA A 163 -49.29 -3.42 -24.19
N ALA A 164 -49.19 -2.14 -23.84
CA ALA A 164 -50.35 -1.24 -23.78
C ALA A 164 -50.97 -1.00 -25.17
N ALA A 165 -50.13 -0.81 -26.19
CA ALA A 165 -50.60 -0.66 -27.58
C ALA A 165 -51.29 -1.93 -28.09
N GLU A 166 -50.76 -3.11 -27.77
CA GLU A 166 -51.36 -4.39 -28.16
C GLU A 166 -52.69 -4.65 -27.45
N GLN A 167 -52.80 -4.31 -26.16
CA GLN A 167 -54.07 -4.35 -25.43
C GLN A 167 -55.10 -3.39 -26.03
N ALA A 168 -54.71 -2.15 -26.34
CA ALA A 168 -55.59 -1.19 -26.97
C ALA A 168 -56.09 -1.67 -28.35
N ALA A 169 -55.21 -2.27 -29.16
CA ALA A 169 -55.57 -2.85 -30.44
C ALA A 169 -56.52 -4.04 -30.29
N ALA A 170 -56.29 -4.92 -29.31
CA ALA A 170 -57.17 -6.06 -29.02
C ALA A 170 -58.57 -5.60 -28.55
N GLU A 171 -58.64 -4.56 -27.73
CA GLU A 171 -59.91 -3.99 -27.25
C GLU A 171 -60.71 -3.33 -28.38
N GLN A 172 -60.03 -2.61 -29.29
CA GLN A 172 -60.66 -2.08 -30.51
C GLN A 172 -61.19 -3.20 -31.42
N ALA A 173 -60.40 -4.26 -31.65
CA ALA A 173 -60.84 -5.40 -32.45
C ALA A 173 -62.04 -6.13 -31.83
N ALA A 174 -62.06 -6.27 -30.49
CA ALA A 174 -63.19 -6.85 -29.77
C ALA A 174 -64.46 -5.98 -29.88
N ALA A 175 -64.32 -4.65 -29.78
CA ALA A 175 -65.42 -3.71 -29.96
C ALA A 175 -66.00 -3.75 -31.40
N GLU A 176 -65.14 -3.86 -32.42
CA GLU A 176 -65.57 -4.05 -33.81
C GLU A 176 -66.32 -5.37 -34.02
N GLN A 177 -65.84 -6.48 -33.43
CA GLN A 177 -66.56 -7.75 -33.49
C GLN A 177 -67.93 -7.67 -32.80
N GLN A 178 -68.03 -6.99 -31.66
CA GLN A 178 -69.32 -6.78 -30.99
C GLN A 178 -70.27 -5.92 -31.84
N GLN A 179 -69.79 -4.87 -32.50
CA GLN A 179 -70.63 -4.08 -33.42
C GLN A 179 -71.10 -4.92 -34.62
N GLN A 180 -70.23 -5.74 -35.21
CA GLN A 180 -70.61 -6.64 -36.30
C GLN A 180 -71.64 -7.68 -35.85
N GLN A 181 -71.52 -8.23 -34.64
CA GLN A 181 -72.52 -9.16 -34.09
C GLN A 181 -73.86 -8.48 -33.80
N GLN A 182 -73.85 -7.22 -33.33
CA GLN A 182 -75.09 -6.46 -33.10
C GLN A 182 -75.80 -6.08 -34.41
N GLN A 183 -75.05 -5.82 -35.49
CA GLN A 183 -75.63 -5.61 -36.83
C GLN A 183 -76.05 -6.93 -37.52
N ALA A 184 -75.50 -8.07 -37.08
CA ALA A 184 -75.87 -9.40 -37.55
C ALA A 184 -77.03 -10.05 -36.77
N GLY A 185 -77.84 -9.24 -36.07
CA GLY A 185 -79.12 -9.67 -35.53
C GLY A 185 -79.98 -10.37 -36.60
N PRO A 186 -80.96 -11.21 -36.20
CA PRO A 186 -81.79 -11.93 -37.18
C PRO A 186 -82.48 -10.92 -38.09
N GLN A 187 -82.11 -10.93 -39.37
CA GLN A 187 -82.72 -10.04 -40.36
C GLN A 187 -84.21 -10.38 -40.43
N MET A 188 -85.05 -9.42 -40.10
CA MET A 188 -86.50 -9.57 -40.21
C MET A 188 -86.91 -9.20 -41.63
N GLU A 189 -87.55 -10.11 -42.34
CA GLU A 189 -88.11 -9.88 -43.67
C GLU A 189 -89.64 -9.91 -43.61
N TYR A 190 -90.31 -9.10 -44.42
CA TYR A 190 -91.75 -9.24 -44.63
C TYR A 190 -92.01 -10.42 -45.56
N ALA A 191 -92.91 -11.31 -45.14
CA ALA A 191 -93.36 -12.44 -45.95
C ALA A 191 -94.88 -12.50 -46.02
N THR A 192 -95.38 -12.87 -47.18
CA THR A 192 -96.81 -13.07 -47.42
C THR A 192 -97.27 -14.38 -46.78
N MET A 193 -98.25 -14.29 -45.88
CA MET A 193 -98.86 -15.40 -45.16
C MET A 193 -100.25 -15.68 -45.74
N GLY A 194 -100.52 -16.95 -46.03
CA GLY A 194 -101.75 -17.42 -46.67
C GLY A 194 -101.45 -18.60 -47.61
N PRO A 195 -102.44 -19.08 -48.39
CA PRO A 195 -103.78 -18.52 -48.55
C PRO A 195 -104.73 -18.83 -47.38
N TYR A 196 -105.56 -17.86 -47.00
CA TYR A 196 -106.70 -18.04 -46.10
C TYR A 196 -108.01 -18.00 -46.89
N GLY A 197 -108.97 -18.84 -46.52
CA GLY A 197 -110.24 -18.98 -47.25
C GLY A 197 -111.18 -17.77 -47.17
N SER A 198 -110.93 -16.81 -46.29
CA SER A 198 -111.71 -15.57 -46.17
C SER A 198 -110.93 -14.49 -45.40
N LEU A 199 -111.31 -13.21 -45.56
CA LEU A 199 -110.73 -12.11 -44.77
C LEU A 199 -110.85 -12.35 -43.26
N PHE A 200 -111.95 -12.94 -42.80
CA PHE A 200 -112.16 -13.26 -41.38
C PHE A 200 -111.15 -14.29 -40.84
N THR A 201 -110.89 -15.37 -41.59
CA THR A 201 -109.88 -16.38 -41.19
C THR A 201 -108.46 -15.84 -41.29
N CYS A 202 -108.20 -14.92 -42.22
CA CYS A 202 -106.95 -14.19 -42.29
C CYS A 202 -106.75 -13.29 -41.06
N GLU A 203 -107.76 -12.51 -40.65
CA GLU A 203 -107.63 -11.63 -39.47
C GLU A 203 -107.41 -12.43 -38.20
N GLN A 204 -108.10 -13.56 -38.02
CA GLN A 204 -107.86 -14.43 -36.87
C GLN A 204 -106.41 -14.96 -36.82
N ALA A 205 -105.83 -15.32 -37.97
CA ALA A 205 -104.44 -15.74 -38.05
C ALA A 205 -103.47 -14.57 -37.82
N ARG A 206 -103.76 -13.40 -38.39
CA ARG A 206 -102.99 -12.16 -38.19
C ARG A 206 -102.97 -11.73 -36.72
N ASP A 207 -104.09 -11.83 -36.02
CA ASP A 207 -104.20 -11.41 -34.61
C ASP A 207 -103.36 -12.32 -33.68
N SER A 208 -103.09 -13.56 -34.10
CA SER A 208 -102.14 -14.45 -33.43
C SER A 208 -100.68 -14.23 -33.83
N TRP A 209 -100.39 -13.31 -34.77
CA TRP A 209 -99.05 -13.03 -35.26
C TRP A 209 -98.26 -12.16 -34.26
N PRO A 210 -97.12 -12.63 -33.74
CA PRO A 210 -96.45 -12.01 -32.59
C PRO A 210 -95.66 -10.73 -32.91
N VAL A 211 -95.51 -10.37 -34.19
CA VAL A 211 -94.68 -9.24 -34.64
C VAL A 211 -95.45 -8.37 -35.64
N GLN A 212 -94.83 -7.30 -36.17
CA GLN A 212 -95.51 -6.39 -37.09
C GLN A 212 -96.11 -7.14 -38.29
N SER A 213 -97.38 -6.84 -38.59
CA SER A 213 -98.14 -7.41 -39.69
C SER A 213 -99.00 -6.34 -40.37
N SER A 214 -99.31 -6.55 -41.64
CA SER A 214 -100.24 -5.71 -42.40
C SER A 214 -101.69 -6.14 -42.18
N PRO A 215 -102.68 -5.26 -42.47
CA PRO A 215 -104.05 -5.69 -42.63
C PRO A 215 -104.19 -6.78 -43.69
N CYS A 216 -105.20 -7.63 -43.54
CA CYS A 216 -105.51 -8.68 -44.51
C CYS A 216 -106.05 -8.08 -45.82
N TYR A 217 -105.61 -8.61 -46.95
CA TYR A 217 -106.05 -8.22 -48.29
C TYR A 217 -106.43 -9.45 -49.11
N THR A 218 -107.23 -9.25 -50.16
CA THR A 218 -107.63 -10.32 -51.09
C THR A 218 -106.67 -10.35 -52.27
N GLY A 219 -106.06 -11.52 -52.52
CA GLY A 219 -105.19 -11.76 -53.67
C GLY A 219 -105.97 -11.98 -54.97
N SER A 220 -105.24 -12.04 -56.09
CA SER A 220 -105.81 -12.32 -57.43
C SER A 220 -106.60 -13.64 -57.49
N ASP A 221 -106.28 -14.57 -56.59
CA ASP A 221 -106.82 -15.92 -56.57
C ASP A 221 -108.11 -16.03 -55.71
N GLY A 222 -108.62 -14.90 -55.22
CA GLY A 222 -109.81 -14.83 -54.37
C GLY A 222 -109.59 -15.22 -52.90
N ASN A 223 -108.39 -15.68 -52.55
CA ASN A 223 -107.99 -15.99 -51.18
C ASN A 223 -107.48 -14.74 -50.44
N ALA A 224 -107.50 -14.76 -49.12
CA ALA A 224 -106.99 -13.69 -48.27
C ALA A 224 -105.54 -13.95 -47.83
N TYR A 225 -104.75 -12.88 -47.72
CA TYR A 225 -103.34 -12.89 -47.33
C TYR A 225 -103.04 -11.70 -46.42
N PHE A 226 -101.95 -11.78 -45.65
CA PHE A 226 -101.36 -10.62 -44.97
C PHE A 226 -99.83 -10.70 -45.06
N GLU A 227 -99.13 -9.57 -44.92
CA GLU A 227 -97.68 -9.55 -44.82
C GLU A 227 -97.29 -9.52 -43.35
N GLY A 228 -96.54 -10.52 -42.89
CA GLY A 228 -96.00 -10.57 -41.53
C GLY A 228 -94.48 -10.49 -41.58
N MET A 229 -93.87 -9.74 -40.67
CA MET A 229 -92.43 -9.86 -40.45
C MET A 229 -92.12 -11.26 -39.91
N ARG A 230 -91.06 -11.89 -40.43
CA ARG A 230 -90.50 -13.15 -39.92
C ARG A 230 -88.98 -13.07 -39.93
N GLN A 231 -88.33 -13.97 -39.22
CA GLN A 231 -86.88 -14.13 -39.37
C GLN A 231 -86.59 -14.68 -40.77
N ALA A 232 -85.70 -14.02 -41.51
CA ALA A 232 -85.24 -14.50 -42.80
C ALA A 232 -84.60 -15.88 -42.62
N MET A 233 -84.98 -16.84 -43.47
CA MET A 233 -84.28 -18.13 -43.53
C MET A 233 -82.88 -17.89 -44.09
N ARG A 234 -81.85 -18.13 -43.27
CA ARG A 234 -80.45 -18.15 -43.71
C ARG A 234 -80.16 -19.43 -44.49
#